data_AF-A0A7V6YWJ5-F1
#
_entry.id   AF-A0A7V6YWJ5-F1
#
_cell.length_a   1.000
_cell.length_b   1.000
_cell.length_c   1.000
_cell.angle_alpha   90.00
_cell.angle_beta   90.00
_cell.angle_gamma   90.00
#
_symmetry.space_group_name_H-M   'P 1'
#
loop_
_entity.id
_entity.type
_entity.pdbx_description
1 polymer ?
#
loop_
_entity_poly.entity_id
_entity_poly.type
_entity_poly.pdbx_seq_one_letter_code
_entity_poly.pdbx_strand_id
1 'polypeptide(L)'
;MNILICEPNVPPYEKKITGKYEELQQIIGANMKVLSLNHPSIIIICNKDAYEKKSHSEYYRLNIPGTFLFSGHKNNRLRSLSEDEINVIINTIRKEDFTLV
;
A
#
# COMPACT_ATOMS: atom_id res chain seq x y z
N MET A 1 1.30 -11.36 -10.06
CA MET A 1 0.39 -10.51 -9.29
C MET A 1 0.87 -9.08 -9.39
N ASN A 2 0.06 -8.19 -9.96
CA ASN A 2 0.37 -6.77 -10.00
C ASN A 2 -0.04 -6.13 -8.67
N ILE A 3 0.89 -5.39 -8.09
CA ILE A 3 0.71 -4.59 -6.87
C ILE A 3 1.15 -3.16 -7.16
N LEU A 4 0.65 -2.21 -6.38
CA LEU A 4 1.12 -0.84 -6.41
C LEU A 4 1.96 -0.58 -5.16
N ILE A 5 3.20 -0.13 -5.31
CA ILE A 5 4.11 0.17 -4.22
C ILE A 5 4.17 1.68 -4.01
N CYS A 6 4.17 2.09 -2.76
CA CYS A 6 4.32 3.47 -2.33
C CYS A 6 5.53 3.56 -1.40
N GLU A 7 6.56 4.26 -1.86
CA GLU A 7 7.76 4.57 -1.09
C GLU A 7 7.77 6.05 -0.69
N PRO A 8 8.45 6.41 0.42
CA PRO A 8 8.64 7.80 0.78
C PRO A 8 9.35 8.58 -0.34
N ASN A 9 8.83 9.76 -0.67
CA ASN A 9 9.42 10.68 -1.67
C ASN A 9 9.51 10.13 -3.11
N VAL A 10 8.88 9.00 -3.41
CA VAL A 10 8.81 8.43 -4.76
C VAL A 10 7.35 8.35 -5.20
N PRO A 11 7.02 8.67 -6.47
CA PRO A 11 5.69 8.42 -7.00
C PRO A 11 5.29 6.94 -6.88
N PRO A 12 4.02 6.62 -6.63
CA PRO A 12 3.56 5.24 -6.62
C PRO A 12 3.88 4.54 -7.95
N TYR A 13 4.34 3.29 -7.88
CA TYR A 13 4.73 2.54 -9.07
C TYR A 13 4.25 1.09 -8.99
N GLU A 14 3.99 0.51 -10.15
CA GLU A 14 3.55 -0.88 -10.27
C GLU A 14 4.72 -1.85 -10.17
N LYS A 15 4.51 -2.97 -9.49
CA LYS A 15 5.45 -4.08 -9.47
C LYS A 15 4.71 -5.40 -9.67
N LYS A 16 5.28 -6.26 -10.52
CA LYS A 16 4.79 -7.63 -10.70
C LYS A 16 5.55 -8.57 -9.76
N ILE A 17 4.82 -9.25 -8.88
CA ILE A 17 5.35 -10.22 -7.93
C ILE A 17 4.68 -11.58 -8.10
N THR A 18 5.27 -12.65 -7.61
CA THR A 18 4.65 -13.99 -7.57
C THR A 18 3.52 -14.07 -6.54
N GLY A 19 3.55 -13.22 -5.51
CA GLY A 19 2.57 -13.20 -4.42
C GLY A 19 2.98 -14.10 -3.24
N LYS A 20 4.24 -14.54 -3.22
CA LYS A 20 4.84 -15.24 -2.08
C LYS A 20 5.06 -14.28 -0.91
N TYR A 21 4.96 -14.81 0.30
CA TYR A 21 5.11 -14.04 1.53
C TYR A 21 6.51 -13.40 1.63
N GLU A 22 7.54 -14.11 1.17
CA GLU A 22 8.93 -13.63 1.21
C GLU A 22 9.14 -12.39 0.33
N GLU A 23 8.48 -12.31 -0.83
CA GLU A 23 8.55 -11.13 -1.70
C GLU A 23 7.88 -9.91 -1.04
N LEU A 24 6.77 -10.12 -0.31
CA LEU A 24 6.11 -9.05 0.44
C LEU A 24 7.02 -8.57 1.57
N GLN A 25 7.68 -9.49 2.28
CA GLN A 25 8.63 -9.16 3.34
C GLN A 25 9.85 -8.39 2.82
N GLN A 26 10.32 -8.67 1.61
CA GLN A 26 11.42 -7.90 0.99
C GLN A 26 11.02 -6.46 0.67
N ILE A 27 9.73 -6.19 0.43
CA ILE A 27 9.23 -4.85 0.11
C ILE A 27 8.90 -4.07 1.40
N ILE A 28 8.24 -4.72 2.35
CA ILE A 28 7.64 -4.07 3.53
C ILE A 28 8.43 -4.28 4.83
N GLY A 29 9.25 -5.32 4.87
CA GLY A 29 9.93 -5.81 6.08
C GLY A 29 9.19 -6.98 6.76
N ALA A 30 9.81 -7.53 7.79
CA ALA A 30 9.40 -8.81 8.38
C ALA A 30 8.03 -8.78 9.08
N ASN A 31 7.69 -7.67 9.74
CA ASN A 31 6.48 -7.53 10.55
C ASN A 31 5.42 -6.74 9.78
N MET A 32 4.50 -7.43 9.11
CA MET A 32 3.51 -6.82 8.23
C MET A 32 2.16 -6.61 8.93
N LYS A 33 1.49 -5.52 8.60
CA LYS A 33 0.13 -5.20 9.01
C LYS A 33 -0.73 -4.94 7.78
N VAL A 34 -1.91 -5.56 7.76
CA VAL A 34 -2.94 -5.33 6.73
C VAL A 34 -3.89 -4.26 7.23
N LEU A 35 -4.11 -3.23 6.42
CA LEU A 35 -5.08 -2.17 6.66
C LEU A 35 -6.21 -2.30 5.63
N SER A 36 -7.45 -2.25 6.10
CA SER A 36 -8.63 -2.22 5.24
C SER A 36 -8.86 -0.80 4.73
N LEU A 37 -9.12 -0.68 3.43
CA LEU A 37 -9.66 0.54 2.83
C LEU A 37 -11.19 0.50 2.85
N ASN A 38 -11.82 1.63 2.59
CA ASN A 38 -13.25 1.71 2.22
C ASN A 38 -13.53 1.10 0.83
N HIS A 39 -12.78 0.07 0.44
CA HIS A 39 -12.93 -0.68 -0.80
C HIS A 39 -12.99 -2.17 -0.47
N PRO A 40 -14.04 -2.90 -0.90
CA PRO A 40 -14.28 -4.28 -0.46
C PRO A 40 -13.21 -5.27 -0.95
N SER A 41 -12.48 -4.91 -2.01
CA SER A 41 -11.54 -5.82 -2.70
C SER A 41 -10.10 -5.32 -2.75
N ILE A 42 -9.74 -4.25 -2.04
CA ILE A 42 -8.38 -3.68 -2.02
C ILE A 42 -7.93 -3.53 -0.57
N ILE A 43 -6.70 -3.96 -0.29
CA ILE A 43 -6.07 -3.84 1.01
C ILE A 43 -4.72 -3.13 0.89
N ILE A 44 -4.27 -2.53 1.99
CA ILE A 44 -2.93 -1.99 2.12
C ILE A 44 -2.11 -2.91 3.03
N ILE A 45 -0.87 -3.17 2.67
CA ILE A 45 0.10 -3.90 3.48
C ILE A 45 1.25 -2.95 3.80
N CYS A 46 1.56 -2.80 5.09
CA CYS A 46 2.60 -1.90 5.58
C CYS A 46 3.39 -2.55 6.72
N ASN A 47 4.49 -1.91 7.13
CA ASN A 47 5.27 -2.39 8.25
C ASN A 47 4.54 -2.08 9.56
N LYS A 48 4.23 -3.10 10.35
CA LYS A 48 3.50 -2.98 11.62
C LYS A 48 4.25 -2.12 12.62
N ASP A 49 5.55 -2.35 12.79
CA ASP A 49 6.36 -1.65 13.79
C ASP A 49 6.46 -0.17 13.46
N ALA A 50 6.67 0.17 12.19
CA ALA A 50 6.68 1.56 11.74
C ALA A 50 5.30 2.20 11.94
N TYR A 51 4.23 1.50 11.56
CA TYR A 51 2.87 2.02 11.65
C TYR A 51 2.41 2.26 13.10
N GLU A 52 2.77 1.39 14.04
CA GLU A 52 2.35 1.49 15.45
C GLU A 52 3.22 2.46 16.25
N LYS A 53 4.47 2.69 15.82
CA LYS A 53 5.38 3.68 16.42
C LYS A 53 5.30 5.05 15.78
N LYS A 54 4.39 5.26 14.83
CA LYS A 54 4.31 6.51 14.07
C LYS A 54 4.04 7.70 14.99
N SER A 55 4.95 8.66 14.95
CA SER A 55 4.77 10.02 15.45
C SER A 55 4.61 10.95 14.26
N HIS A 56 3.74 11.95 14.34
CA HIS A 56 3.52 12.93 13.26
C HIS A 56 3.02 12.31 11.95
N SER A 57 1.85 11.66 11.99
CA SER A 57 1.29 10.95 10.84
C SER A 57 1.02 11.84 9.62
N GLU A 58 0.82 13.14 9.86
CA GLU A 58 0.54 14.16 8.86
C GLU A 58 1.63 14.33 7.78
N TYR A 59 2.87 13.92 8.05
CA TYR A 59 3.96 13.99 7.07
C TYR A 59 4.06 12.77 6.15
N TYR A 60 3.23 11.76 6.38
CA TYR A 60 3.27 10.53 5.61
C TYR A 60 2.13 10.47 4.60
N ARG A 61 2.44 10.01 3.39
CA ARG A 61 1.43 9.68 2.37
C ARG A 61 0.41 8.71 2.96
N LEU A 62 -0.88 9.05 2.86
CA LEU A 62 -2.00 8.32 3.46
C LEU A 62 -1.87 8.07 4.97
N ASN A 63 -1.07 8.86 5.70
CA ASN A 63 -0.76 8.67 7.12
C ASN A 63 -0.10 7.30 7.45
N ILE A 64 0.61 6.70 6.47
CA ILE A 64 1.31 5.42 6.60
C ILE A 64 2.83 5.63 6.47
N PRO A 65 3.61 5.40 7.52
CA PRO A 65 5.06 5.59 7.48
C PRO A 65 5.77 4.53 6.64
N GLY A 66 6.83 4.95 5.96
CA GLY A 66 7.72 4.06 5.21
C GLY A 66 7.09 3.50 3.94
N THR A 67 7.57 2.32 3.53
CA THR A 67 7.07 1.64 2.33
C THR A 67 5.80 0.86 2.65
N PHE A 68 4.79 1.04 1.81
CA PHE A 68 3.56 0.25 1.84
C PHE A 68 3.15 -0.14 0.42
N LEU A 69 2.27 -1.13 0.31
CA LEU A 69 1.77 -1.59 -0.99
C LEU A 69 0.27 -1.83 -0.96
N PHE A 70 -0.35 -1.71 -2.13
CA PHE A 70 -1.73 -2.11 -2.37
C PHE A 70 -1.76 -3.46 -3.06
N SER A 71 -2.70 -4.29 -2.63
CA SER A 71 -2.99 -5.56 -3.26
C SER A 71 -4.49 -5.79 -3.32
N GLY A 72 -4.94 -6.48 -4.36
CA GLY A 72 -6.32 -6.92 -4.41
C GLY A 72 -6.53 -8.05 -3.40
N HIS A 73 -7.72 -8.12 -2.84
CA HIS A 73 -8.13 -9.15 -1.88
C HIS A 73 -9.46 -9.77 -2.31
N LYS A 74 -9.56 -11.10 -2.21
CA LYS A 74 -10.81 -11.86 -2.42
C LYS A 74 -10.74 -13.17 -1.64
N ASN A 75 -11.76 -13.47 -0.84
CA ASN A 75 -11.87 -14.73 -0.08
C ASN A 75 -10.63 -15.07 0.76
N ASN A 76 -10.09 -14.11 1.52
CA ASN A 76 -8.87 -14.26 2.33
C ASN A 76 -7.60 -14.59 1.52
N ARG A 77 -7.59 -14.28 0.22
CA ARG A 77 -6.43 -14.45 -0.66
C ARG A 77 -6.08 -13.14 -1.35
N LEU A 78 -4.77 -12.92 -1.50
CA LEU A 78 -4.26 -11.85 -2.34
C LEU A 78 -4.50 -12.17 -3.80
N ARG A 79 -4.77 -11.14 -4.58
CA ARG A 79 -4.92 -11.20 -6.04
C ARG A 79 -4.25 -9.99 -6.68
N SER A 80 -4.07 -10.09 -8.00
CA SER A 80 -3.62 -8.97 -8.81
C SER A 80 -4.64 -7.85 -8.75
N LEU A 81 -4.15 -6.61 -8.63
CA LEU A 81 -4.96 -5.43 -8.96
C LEU A 81 -5.26 -5.42 -10.46
N SER A 82 -6.44 -4.92 -10.82
CA SER A 82 -6.76 -4.56 -12.21
C SER A 82 -6.24 -3.14 -12.52
N GLU A 83 -6.15 -2.81 -13.81
CA GLU A 83 -5.75 -1.46 -14.25
C GLU A 83 -6.70 -0.37 -13.71
N ASP A 84 -8.01 -0.63 -13.71
CA ASP A 84 -9.00 0.29 -13.15
C ASP A 84 -8.76 0.54 -11.65
N GLU A 85 -8.48 -0.51 -10.88
CA GLU A 85 -8.19 -0.38 -9.46
C GLU A 85 -6.90 0.41 -9.21
N ILE A 86 -5.86 0.15 -10.01
CA ILE A 86 -4.60 0.89 -9.96
C ILE A 86 -4.83 2.37 -10.25
N ASN A 87 -5.59 2.69 -11.30
CA ASN A 87 -5.92 4.07 -11.66
C ASN A 87 -6.72 4.78 -10.56
N VAL A 88 -7.67 4.09 -9.93
CA VAL A 88 -8.44 4.61 -8.78
C VAL A 88 -7.53 4.89 -7.59
N ILE A 89 -6.62 3.97 -7.26
CA ILE A 89 -5.68 4.14 -6.15
C ILE A 89 -4.75 5.32 -6.43
N ILE A 90 -4.15 5.41 -7.62
CA ILE A 90 -3.25 6.51 -8.00
C ILE A 90 -3.98 7.85 -7.94
N ASN A 91 -5.20 7.92 -8.45
CA ASN A 91 -6.00 9.16 -8.39
C ASN A 91 -6.34 9.56 -6.95
N THR A 92 -6.57 8.58 -6.06
CA THR A 92 -6.84 8.82 -4.64
C THR A 92 -5.59 9.36 -3.94
N ILE A 93 -4.44 8.71 -4.14
CA ILE A 93 -3.15 9.17 -3.59
C ILE A 93 -2.84 10.59 -4.06
N ARG A 94 -3.00 10.87 -5.36
CA ARG A 94 -2.78 12.22 -5.91
C ARG A 94 -3.66 13.25 -5.20
N LYS A 95 -4.95 12.98 -5.05
CA LYS A 95 -5.86 13.90 -4.35
C LYS A 95 -5.39 14.18 -2.92
N GLU A 96 -4.97 13.16 -2.19
CA GLU A 96 -4.47 13.33 -0.82
C GLU A 96 -3.15 14.11 -0.77
N ASP A 97 -2.18 13.77 -1.64
CA ASP A 97 -0.90 14.47 -1.77
C ASP A 97 -1.10 15.97 -2.10
N PHE A 98 -2.16 16.35 -2.83
CA PHE A 98 -2.51 17.75 -3.12
C PHE A 98 -3.28 18.47 -2.00
N THR A 99 -3.83 17.73 -1.03
CA THR A 99 -4.57 18.31 0.12
C THR A 99 -3.71 18.54 1.35
N LEU A 100 -2.48 18.03 1.38
CA LEU A 100 -1.48 18.35 2.40
C LEU A 100 -0.87 19.73 2.09
N VAL A 101 -1.55 20.80 2.52
CA VAL A 101 -1.10 22.21 2.46
C VAL A 101 -1.03 22.78 3.87
#